data_AF-A0A1W9IID4-F1
#
_entry.id   AF-A0A1W9IID4-F1
#
_cell.length_a   1.000
_cell.length_b   1.000
_cell.length_c   1.000
_cell.angle_alpha   90.00
_cell.angle_beta   90.00
_cell.angle_gamma   90.00
#
_symmetry.space_group_name_H-M   'P 1'
#
loop_
_entity.id
_entity.type
_entity.pdbx_description
1 polymer ?
#
loop_
_entity_poly.entity_id
_entity_poly.type
_entity_poly.pdbx_seq_one_letter_code
_entity_poly.pdbx_strand_id
1 'polypeptide(L)'
;MADRKKTSSGQGKSGAKTMSKSAAARRAEEQTGAKSEQAGTNPDRKPAGPAPAYGEAAIKVAFEEISAAQPEAAAKQNAATAPKTVSQVLGEITWLMTQSPRHKSIPLGDLEWLMMPAILLKQFRIFYQGDRPVGVAVWAQADDIVAKRIDAGDKRLTSAEWKCGTQMRIVDVVAPFGGEAEMRAQLVGG
;
A
#
# COMPACT_ATOMS: atom_id res chain seq x y z
N MET A 1 47.19 -68.54 9.87
CA MET A 1 47.43 -67.60 8.76
C MET A 1 46.49 -66.42 8.96
N ALA A 2 47.00 -65.37 9.61
CA ALA A 2 47.46 -64.11 8.99
C ALA A 2 46.26 -63.16 8.76
N ASP A 3 46.03 -62.20 9.67
CA ASP A 3 46.57 -60.82 9.66
C ASP A 3 45.81 -59.87 8.71
N ARG A 4 44.97 -58.97 9.25
CA ARG A 4 45.28 -57.54 9.39
C ARG A 4 44.09 -56.67 9.82
N LYS A 5 44.30 -56.01 10.96
CA LYS A 5 44.11 -54.57 11.27
C LYS A 5 42.95 -53.80 10.62
N LYS A 6 42.09 -53.21 11.47
CA LYS A 6 42.05 -51.74 11.74
C LYS A 6 41.15 -51.45 12.97
N THR A 7 41.72 -51.35 14.17
CA THR A 7 41.86 -50.12 15.01
C THR A 7 40.54 -49.35 15.22
N SER A 8 39.93 -49.35 16.41
CA SER A 8 40.38 -48.83 17.72
C SER A 8 39.94 -47.39 17.98
N SER A 9 39.28 -47.24 19.13
CA SER A 9 39.32 -46.10 20.05
C SER A 9 38.54 -44.84 19.68
N GLY A 10 37.32 -44.77 20.21
CA GLY A 10 36.78 -43.53 20.73
C GLY A 10 37.31 -43.29 22.15
N GLN A 11 38.13 -42.25 22.33
CA GLN A 11 38.18 -41.46 23.57
C GLN A 11 39.01 -40.19 23.34
N GLY A 12 38.36 -39.03 23.37
CA GLY A 12 39.00 -37.71 23.42
C GLY A 12 38.49 -36.95 24.63
N LYS A 13 39.39 -36.71 25.59
CA LYS A 13 39.16 -36.04 26.87
C LYS A 13 39.03 -34.52 26.73
N SER A 14 38.25 -33.95 27.65
CA SER A 14 38.51 -32.77 28.50
C SER A 14 39.36 -31.62 27.94
N GLY A 15 38.74 -30.44 27.90
CA GLY A 15 39.40 -29.16 27.70
C GLY A 15 38.46 -28.00 27.97
N ALA A 16 38.05 -27.80 29.22
CA ALA A 16 37.42 -26.55 29.63
C ALA A 16 38.43 -25.42 29.51
N LYS A 17 38.18 -24.49 28.59
CA LYS A 17 38.92 -23.23 28.48
C LYS A 17 37.93 -22.09 28.36
N THR A 18 37.84 -21.34 29.45
CA THR A 18 37.33 -19.98 29.52
C THR A 18 38.00 -19.10 28.47
N MET A 19 37.20 -18.21 27.86
CA MET A 19 37.49 -16.99 27.08
C MET A 19 36.29 -16.80 26.13
N SER A 20 35.74 -15.64 25.81
CA SER A 20 35.85 -14.26 26.24
C SER A 20 34.70 -13.60 25.46
N LYS A 21 33.76 -12.90 26.12
CA LYS A 21 32.65 -12.23 25.44
C LYS A 21 33.21 -11.27 24.38
N SER A 22 32.85 -11.50 23.13
CA SER A 22 33.24 -10.74 21.96
C SER A 22 32.97 -9.24 22.14
N ALA A 23 33.94 -8.42 21.73
CA ALA A 23 33.97 -6.95 21.85
C ALA A 23 32.85 -6.18 21.11
N ALA A 24 31.86 -6.86 20.55
CA ALA A 24 30.66 -6.27 19.94
C ALA A 24 29.52 -6.06 20.95
N ALA A 25 29.54 -6.73 22.11
CA ALA A 25 28.48 -6.64 23.12
C ALA A 25 28.75 -5.58 24.22
N ARG A 26 29.85 -4.83 24.16
CA ARG A 26 30.19 -3.74 25.10
C ARG A 26 29.94 -2.34 24.54
N ARG A 27 29.49 -2.21 23.28
CA ARG A 27 29.24 -0.91 22.62
C ARG A 27 27.81 -0.39 22.75
N ALA A 28 26.89 -1.15 23.34
CA ALA A 28 25.46 -0.81 23.37
C ALA A 28 25.00 -0.17 24.70
N GLU A 29 25.83 -0.11 25.74
CA GLU A 29 25.42 0.37 27.08
C GLU A 29 26.18 1.62 27.57
N GLU A 30 27.06 2.23 26.74
CA GLU A 30 27.95 3.34 27.16
C GLU A 30 27.71 4.66 26.41
N GLN A 31 26.51 4.86 25.84
CA GLN A 31 26.11 6.13 25.20
C GLN A 31 24.88 6.80 25.85
N THR A 32 24.53 6.38 27.07
CA THR A 32 23.63 7.13 27.95
C THR A 32 24.47 7.91 28.95
N GLY A 33 25.09 9.02 28.52
CA GLY A 33 25.90 9.81 29.42
C GLY A 33 26.61 10.99 28.74
N ALA A 34 26.03 12.17 28.92
CA ALA A 34 26.70 13.47 28.91
C ALA A 34 27.50 13.89 27.65
N LYS A 35 26.90 14.78 26.86
CA LYS A 35 27.63 15.99 26.45
C LYS A 35 26.69 17.19 26.30
N SER A 36 26.72 18.03 27.33
CA SER A 36 26.25 19.39 27.35
C SER A 36 26.96 20.25 26.29
N GLU A 37 26.16 21.11 25.66
CA GLU A 37 26.44 22.52 25.41
C GLU A 37 27.78 22.91 24.77
N GLN A 38 27.72 23.26 23.48
CA GLN A 38 28.38 24.45 22.95
C GLN A 38 27.59 24.95 21.73
N ALA A 39 26.65 25.84 22.01
CA ALA A 39 25.93 26.60 21.01
C ALA A 39 26.89 27.63 20.38
N GLY A 40 27.20 27.44 19.10
CA GLY A 40 27.55 28.57 18.26
C GLY A 40 26.29 29.41 18.07
N THR A 41 26.26 30.60 18.66
CA THR A 41 25.18 31.57 18.46
C THR A 41 25.27 32.13 17.04
N ASN A 42 24.49 31.56 16.12
CA ASN A 42 24.21 32.21 14.85
C ASN A 42 22.83 32.89 14.95
N PRO A 43 22.75 34.23 15.04
CA PRO A 43 21.52 34.95 15.34
C PRO A 43 20.47 34.93 14.20
N ASP A 44 20.81 34.41 13.01
CA ASP A 44 19.91 34.43 11.83
C ASP A 44 19.16 33.12 11.56
N ARG A 45 19.21 32.12 12.46
CA ARG A 45 18.42 30.88 12.25
C ARG A 45 16.95 31.10 12.64
N LYS A 46 16.11 31.36 11.64
CA LYS A 46 14.65 31.23 11.74
C LYS A 46 14.30 29.87 12.37
N PRO A 47 13.45 29.79 13.41
CA PRO A 47 13.13 28.52 14.05
C PRO A 47 12.45 27.61 13.04
N ALA A 48 13.00 26.40 12.87
CA ALA A 48 12.29 25.31 12.21
C ALA A 48 11.00 25.06 13.01
N GLY A 49 9.85 25.05 12.33
CA GLY A 49 8.58 24.72 12.97
C GLY A 49 8.66 23.37 13.71
N PRO A 50 7.78 23.13 14.69
CA PRO A 50 7.85 21.91 15.49
C PRO A 50 7.81 20.69 14.56
N ALA A 51 8.76 19.78 14.74
CA ALA A 51 8.78 18.49 14.05
C ALA A 51 7.44 17.78 14.30
N PRO A 52 6.84 17.10 13.29
CA PRO A 52 5.57 16.43 13.49
C PRO A 52 5.75 15.37 14.59
N ALA A 53 5.01 15.54 15.68
CA ALA A 53 4.95 14.54 16.74
C ALA A 53 4.30 13.29 16.12
N TYR A 54 5.03 12.18 16.04
CA TYR A 54 4.43 10.89 15.76
C TYR A 54 4.15 10.21 17.11
N GLY A 55 2.92 9.71 17.29
CA GLY A 55 2.51 9.03 18.53
C GLY A 55 1.01 9.14 18.80
N GLU A 56 0.53 8.42 19.81
CA GLU A 56 -0.90 8.33 20.17
C GLU A 56 -1.55 9.71 20.40
N ALA A 57 -0.79 10.68 20.92
CA ALA A 57 -1.25 12.05 21.09
C ALA A 57 -1.50 12.76 19.74
N ALA A 58 -0.64 12.53 18.74
CA ALA A 58 -0.84 13.09 17.41
C ALA A 58 -1.98 12.41 16.66
N ILE A 59 -2.20 11.12 16.90
CA ILE A 59 -3.35 10.38 16.38
C ILE A 59 -4.64 10.90 17.04
N LYS A 60 -4.64 11.15 18.34
CA LYS A 60 -5.78 11.73 19.07
C LYS A 60 -6.09 13.15 18.57
N VAL A 61 -5.08 13.99 18.41
CA VAL A 61 -5.23 15.33 17.84
C VAL A 61 -5.76 15.27 16.41
N ALA A 62 -5.19 14.42 15.54
CA ALA A 62 -5.68 14.26 14.17
C ALA A 62 -7.11 13.71 14.13
N PHE A 63 -7.47 12.79 15.01
CA PHE A 63 -8.81 12.23 15.10
C PHE A 63 -9.81 13.26 15.64
N GLU A 64 -9.42 14.06 16.63
CA GLU A 64 -10.21 15.17 17.15
C GLU A 64 -10.38 16.28 16.11
N GLU A 65 -9.36 16.59 15.33
CA GLU A 65 -9.44 17.55 14.22
C GLU A 65 -10.35 17.05 13.09
N ILE A 66 -10.25 15.77 12.72
CA ILE A 66 -11.14 15.15 11.71
C ILE A 66 -12.59 15.04 12.22
N SER A 67 -12.77 14.77 13.51
CA SER A 67 -14.09 14.69 14.15
C SER A 67 -14.73 16.07 14.35
N ALA A 68 -13.93 17.08 14.70
CA ALA A 68 -14.36 18.47 14.85
C ALA A 68 -14.56 19.18 13.51
N ALA A 69 -13.93 18.71 12.43
CA ALA A 69 -14.23 19.12 11.07
C ALA A 69 -15.60 18.57 10.63
N GLN A 70 -16.68 19.21 11.08
CA GLN A 70 -17.97 19.11 10.40
C GLN A 70 -17.78 19.67 8.97
N PRO A 71 -18.01 18.88 7.91
CA PRO A 71 -17.84 19.34 6.52
C PRO A 71 -19.00 20.25 6.05
N GLU A 72 -19.79 20.81 6.97
CA GLU A 72 -21.16 21.20 6.61
C GLU A 72 -21.34 22.65 6.10
N ALA A 73 -20.36 23.55 6.24
CA ALA A 73 -20.60 24.96 5.92
C ALA A 73 -19.70 25.59 4.82
N ALA A 74 -18.54 25.03 4.48
CA ALA A 74 -17.61 25.67 3.53
C ALA A 74 -17.45 24.96 2.17
N ALA A 75 -17.87 23.69 2.05
CA ALA A 75 -17.67 22.91 0.81
C ALA A 75 -18.82 22.98 -0.20
N LYS A 76 -19.95 23.61 0.15
CA LYS A 76 -21.20 23.51 -0.64
C LYS A 76 -21.28 24.40 -1.89
N GLN A 77 -20.26 25.19 -2.24
CA GLN A 77 -20.39 26.14 -3.36
C GLN A 77 -19.26 26.16 -4.40
N ASN A 78 -18.18 25.37 -4.26
CA ASN A 78 -17.10 25.32 -5.27
C ASN A 78 -16.53 23.91 -5.58
N ALA A 79 -17.14 22.83 -5.07
CA ALA A 79 -16.61 21.47 -5.24
C ALA A 79 -17.07 20.74 -6.53
N ALA A 80 -17.97 21.32 -7.32
CA ALA A 80 -18.57 20.63 -8.48
C ALA A 80 -17.65 20.51 -9.71
N THR A 81 -16.45 21.12 -9.70
CA THR A 81 -15.60 21.23 -10.90
C THR A 81 -14.11 20.94 -10.68
N ALA A 82 -13.65 20.70 -9.46
CA ALA A 82 -12.26 20.31 -9.23
C ALA A 82 -12.06 18.82 -9.56
N PRO A 83 -11.05 18.44 -10.38
CA PRO A 83 -10.77 17.04 -10.65
C PRO A 83 -10.35 16.32 -9.37
N LYS A 84 -10.92 15.13 -9.14
CA LYS A 84 -10.61 14.32 -7.96
C LYS A 84 -9.13 13.97 -7.92
N THR A 85 -8.54 14.02 -6.72
CA THR A 85 -7.18 13.55 -6.51
C THR A 85 -7.11 12.03 -6.57
N VAL A 86 -5.90 11.48 -6.77
CA VAL A 86 -5.67 10.03 -6.72
C VAL A 86 -6.14 9.45 -5.39
N SER A 87 -5.88 10.13 -4.27
CA SER A 87 -6.30 9.68 -2.94
C SER A 87 -7.82 9.65 -2.77
N GLN A 88 -8.54 10.64 -3.34
CA GLN A 88 -10.01 10.64 -3.32
C GLN A 88 -10.58 9.47 -4.14
N VAL A 89 -10.07 9.27 -5.36
CA VAL A 89 -10.48 8.16 -6.23
C VAL A 89 -10.20 6.80 -5.56
N LEU A 90 -8.98 6.60 -5.03
CA LEU A 90 -8.60 5.37 -4.36
C LEU A 90 -9.47 5.13 -3.11
N GLY A 91 -9.79 6.18 -2.35
CA GLY A 91 -10.67 6.09 -1.20
C GLY A 91 -12.08 5.64 -1.57
N GLU A 92 -12.67 6.20 -2.63
CA GLU A 92 -13.99 5.80 -3.12
C GLU A 92 -14.02 4.34 -3.61
N ILE A 93 -13.00 3.93 -4.36
CA ILE A 93 -12.86 2.55 -4.85
C ILE A 93 -12.69 1.60 -3.67
N THR A 94 -11.81 1.93 -2.72
CA THR A 94 -11.57 1.10 -1.53
C THR A 94 -12.86 0.96 -0.72
N TRP A 95 -13.60 2.05 -0.54
CA TRP A 95 -14.89 2.02 0.13
C TRP A 95 -15.86 1.07 -0.60
N LEU A 96 -16.04 1.18 -1.92
CA LEU A 96 -16.86 0.24 -2.70
C LEU A 96 -16.43 -1.23 -2.51
N MET A 97 -15.11 -1.49 -2.47
CA MET A 97 -14.58 -2.83 -2.24
C MET A 97 -14.94 -3.36 -0.85
N THR A 98 -14.92 -2.53 0.20
CA THR A 98 -15.36 -2.95 1.54
C THR A 98 -16.82 -3.39 1.60
N GLN A 99 -17.66 -2.83 0.72
CA GLN A 99 -19.08 -3.19 0.62
C GLN A 99 -19.31 -4.46 -0.22
N SER A 100 -18.31 -4.92 -0.97
CA SER A 100 -18.44 -6.07 -1.85
C SER A 100 -17.90 -7.35 -1.20
N PRO A 101 -18.72 -8.40 -0.99
CA PRO A 101 -18.25 -9.67 -0.44
C PRO A 101 -17.10 -10.30 -1.21
N ARG A 102 -17.02 -10.07 -2.54
CA ARG A 102 -15.97 -10.56 -3.42
C ARG A 102 -14.63 -9.84 -3.26
N HIS A 103 -14.63 -8.61 -2.74
CA HIS A 103 -13.45 -7.75 -2.72
C HIS A 103 -12.98 -7.34 -1.33
N LYS A 104 -13.87 -7.40 -0.32
CA LYS A 104 -13.59 -6.89 1.04
C LYS A 104 -12.40 -7.54 1.74
N SER A 105 -11.99 -8.73 1.31
CA SER A 105 -10.86 -9.49 1.87
C SER A 105 -9.58 -9.43 1.02
N ILE A 106 -9.53 -8.57 -0.01
CA ILE A 106 -8.32 -8.39 -0.81
C ILE A 106 -7.24 -7.71 0.05
N PRO A 107 -6.01 -8.26 0.12
CA PRO A 107 -4.90 -7.61 0.81
C PRO A 107 -4.61 -6.23 0.23
N LEU A 108 -4.20 -5.27 1.06
CA LEU A 108 -3.93 -3.90 0.61
C LEU A 108 -2.89 -3.85 -0.52
N GLY A 109 -1.85 -4.70 -0.48
CA GLY A 109 -0.86 -4.78 -1.55
C GLY A 109 -1.43 -5.28 -2.88
N ASP A 110 -2.44 -6.16 -2.85
CA ASP A 110 -3.10 -6.64 -4.07
C ASP A 110 -4.11 -5.62 -4.60
N LEU A 111 -4.77 -4.88 -3.70
CA LEU A 111 -5.59 -3.72 -4.07
C LEU A 111 -4.73 -2.67 -4.76
N GLU A 112 -3.58 -2.32 -4.19
CA GLU A 112 -2.65 -1.34 -4.72
C GLU A 112 -2.16 -1.75 -6.11
N TRP A 113 -1.74 -3.01 -6.27
CA TRP A 113 -1.36 -3.58 -7.56
C TRP A 113 -2.46 -3.52 -8.62
N LEU A 114 -3.71 -3.79 -8.24
CA LEU A 114 -4.84 -3.81 -9.17
C LEU A 114 -5.36 -2.40 -9.50
N MET A 115 -5.43 -1.50 -8.52
CA MET A 115 -6.10 -0.21 -8.67
C MET A 115 -5.16 0.92 -9.06
N MET A 116 -3.90 0.92 -8.59
CA MET A 116 -2.99 2.03 -8.88
C MET A 116 -2.70 2.19 -10.37
N PRO A 117 -2.38 1.13 -11.15
CA PRO A 117 -2.16 1.29 -12.58
C PRO A 117 -3.41 1.80 -13.30
N ALA A 118 -4.60 1.31 -12.93
CA ALA A 118 -5.88 1.77 -13.48
C ALA A 118 -6.09 3.28 -13.24
N ILE A 119 -5.89 3.73 -11.99
CA ILE A 119 -6.11 5.12 -11.58
C ILE A 119 -5.10 6.05 -12.26
N LEU A 120 -3.81 5.70 -12.23
CA LEU A 120 -2.74 6.51 -12.80
C LEU A 120 -2.86 6.65 -14.32
N LEU A 121 -3.32 5.59 -14.99
CA LEU A 121 -3.58 5.61 -16.44
C LEU A 121 -4.96 6.18 -16.80
N LYS A 122 -5.78 6.57 -15.81
CA LYS A 122 -7.17 6.99 -15.99
C LYS A 122 -8.02 5.96 -16.75
N GLN A 123 -7.72 4.68 -16.55
CA GLN A 123 -8.43 3.54 -17.14
C GLN A 123 -9.44 2.96 -16.15
N PHE A 124 -10.32 3.84 -15.66
CA PHE A 124 -11.37 3.49 -14.72
C PHE A 124 -12.59 4.40 -14.92
N ARG A 125 -13.74 3.93 -14.45
CA ARG A 125 -14.97 4.71 -14.36
C ARG A 125 -15.69 4.37 -13.07
N ILE A 126 -15.94 5.38 -12.25
CA ILE A 126 -16.80 5.27 -11.08
C ILE A 126 -18.22 5.68 -11.51
N PHE A 127 -19.19 4.87 -11.12
CA PHE A 127 -20.61 5.10 -11.34
C PHE A 127 -21.19 5.69 -10.06
N TYR A 128 -22.05 6.69 -10.20
CA TYR A 128 -22.65 7.42 -9.08
C TYR A 128 -24.18 7.39 -9.16
N GLN A 129 -24.79 7.39 -7.99
CA GLN A 129 -26.20 7.73 -7.81
C GLN A 129 -26.25 8.99 -6.92
N GLY A 130 -26.49 10.15 -7.54
CA GLY A 130 -26.22 11.44 -6.90
C GLY A 130 -24.72 11.57 -6.59
N ASP A 131 -24.39 11.90 -5.34
CA ASP A 131 -22.98 12.01 -4.89
C ASP A 131 -22.40 10.70 -4.35
N ARG A 132 -23.20 9.63 -4.27
CA ARG A 132 -22.76 8.33 -3.72
C ARG A 132 -22.15 7.47 -4.83
N PRO A 133 -20.91 6.98 -4.69
CA PRO A 133 -20.38 5.96 -5.59
C PRO A 133 -21.17 4.65 -5.41
N VAL A 134 -21.61 4.05 -6.50
CA VAL A 134 -22.38 2.79 -6.50
C VAL A 134 -21.67 1.64 -7.19
N GLY A 135 -20.64 1.93 -7.97
CA GLY A 135 -19.75 0.93 -8.51
C GLY A 135 -18.55 1.53 -9.22
N VAL A 136 -17.58 0.70 -9.55
CA VAL A 136 -16.42 1.07 -10.35
C VAL A 136 -16.08 -0.04 -11.32
N ALA A 137 -15.67 0.34 -12.52
CA ALA A 137 -15.04 -0.56 -13.47
C ALA A 137 -13.63 -0.08 -13.80
N VAL A 138 -12.71 -1.02 -13.95
CA VAL A 138 -11.32 -0.77 -14.35
C VAL A 138 -10.98 -1.60 -15.58
N TRP A 139 -10.17 -1.04 -16.48
CA TRP A 139 -9.79 -1.71 -17.72
C TRP A 139 -8.31 -1.54 -18.04
N ALA A 140 -7.81 -2.43 -18.90
CA ALA A 140 -6.52 -2.32 -19.55
C ALA A 140 -6.69 -2.00 -21.04
N GLN A 141 -5.71 -1.33 -21.63
CA GLN A 141 -5.52 -1.26 -23.08
C GLN A 141 -4.46 -2.30 -23.44
N ALA A 142 -4.93 -3.48 -23.80
CA ALA A 142 -4.13 -4.68 -23.95
C ALA A 142 -3.78 -4.97 -25.42
N ASP A 143 -2.70 -5.72 -25.64
CA ASP A 143 -2.48 -6.44 -26.88
C ASP A 143 -3.29 -7.75 -26.91
N ASP A 144 -3.22 -8.51 -28.01
CA ASP A 144 -4.00 -9.74 -28.18
C ASP A 144 -3.67 -10.83 -27.14
N ILE A 145 -2.43 -10.89 -26.65
CA ILE A 145 -1.97 -11.91 -25.70
C ILE A 145 -2.52 -11.59 -24.31
N VAL A 146 -2.33 -10.35 -23.88
CA VAL A 146 -2.81 -9.85 -22.59
C VAL A 146 -4.35 -9.83 -22.57
N ALA A 147 -4.99 -9.44 -23.67
CA ALA A 147 -6.45 -9.42 -23.77
C ALA A 147 -7.05 -10.82 -23.55
N LYS A 148 -6.49 -11.86 -24.19
CA LYS A 148 -6.94 -13.26 -24.00
C LYS A 148 -6.78 -13.74 -22.55
N ARG A 149 -5.72 -13.31 -21.86
CA ARG A 149 -5.52 -13.63 -20.43
C ARG A 149 -6.57 -12.96 -19.56
N ILE A 150 -6.87 -11.69 -19.80
CA ILE A 150 -7.92 -10.96 -19.08
C ILE A 150 -9.28 -11.63 -19.33
N ASP A 151 -9.58 -12.01 -20.58
CA ASP A 151 -10.82 -12.70 -20.95
C ASP A 151 -10.94 -14.09 -20.26
N ALA A 152 -9.81 -14.73 -19.94
CA ALA A 152 -9.75 -15.96 -19.15
C ALA A 152 -9.85 -15.74 -17.63
N GLY A 153 -9.97 -14.49 -17.17
CA GLY A 153 -10.13 -14.12 -15.76
C GLY A 153 -8.82 -13.76 -15.04
N ASP A 154 -7.70 -13.60 -15.75
CA ASP A 154 -6.47 -13.12 -15.15
C ASP A 154 -6.58 -11.63 -14.81
N LYS A 155 -6.40 -11.31 -13.53
CA LYS A 155 -6.40 -9.93 -13.00
C LYS A 155 -5.02 -9.46 -12.57
N ARG A 156 -4.00 -10.32 -12.65
CA ARG A 156 -2.65 -10.04 -12.18
C ARG A 156 -1.78 -9.56 -13.33
N LEU A 157 -2.03 -8.31 -13.74
CA LEU A 157 -1.26 -7.63 -14.79
C LEU A 157 -0.08 -6.87 -14.18
N THR A 158 1.10 -6.98 -14.78
CA THR A 158 2.23 -6.08 -14.53
C THR A 158 1.91 -4.67 -15.01
N SER A 159 2.59 -3.65 -14.48
CA SER A 159 2.34 -2.25 -14.86
C SER A 159 2.47 -1.97 -16.36
N ALA A 160 3.34 -2.69 -17.08
CA ALA A 160 3.51 -2.55 -18.52
C ALA A 160 2.32 -3.11 -19.33
N GLU A 161 1.67 -4.16 -18.81
CA GLU A 161 0.55 -4.84 -19.49
C GLU A 161 -0.74 -4.01 -19.48
N TRP A 162 -0.89 -3.05 -18.55
CA TRP A 162 -2.07 -2.19 -18.47
C TRP A 162 -2.26 -1.28 -19.70
N LYS A 163 -1.19 -1.00 -20.45
CA LYS A 163 -1.19 -0.13 -21.63
C LYS A 163 -0.23 -0.67 -22.71
N CYS A 164 -0.36 -1.96 -23.04
CA CYS A 164 0.48 -2.64 -24.03
C CYS A 164 -0.14 -2.70 -25.43
N GLY A 165 -1.40 -2.29 -25.62
CA GLY A 165 -2.05 -2.32 -26.93
C GLY A 165 -3.26 -1.40 -27.03
N THR A 166 -4.21 -1.75 -27.88
CA THR A 166 -5.41 -0.94 -28.18
C THR A 166 -6.72 -1.65 -27.82
N GLN A 167 -6.67 -2.93 -27.44
CA GLN A 167 -7.85 -3.70 -27.05
C GLN A 167 -8.27 -3.28 -25.64
N MET A 168 -9.38 -2.56 -25.53
CA MET A 168 -9.99 -2.30 -24.21
C MET A 168 -10.51 -3.63 -23.63
N ARG A 169 -10.04 -3.98 -22.42
CA ARG A 169 -10.51 -5.15 -21.68
C ARG A 169 -10.78 -4.82 -20.22
N ILE A 170 -11.98 -5.11 -19.78
CA ILE A 170 -12.42 -4.90 -18.39
C ILE A 170 -11.72 -5.92 -17.50
N VAL A 171 -10.89 -5.45 -16.58
CA VAL A 171 -10.13 -6.29 -15.64
C VAL A 171 -10.97 -6.63 -14.41
N ASP A 172 -11.69 -5.64 -13.88
CA ASP A 172 -12.63 -5.87 -12.78
C ASP A 172 -13.78 -4.88 -12.78
N VAL A 173 -14.88 -5.29 -12.16
CA VAL A 173 -16.02 -4.44 -11.84
C VAL A 173 -16.43 -4.69 -10.39
N VAL A 174 -16.49 -3.62 -9.60
CA VAL A 174 -16.94 -3.65 -8.22
C VAL A 174 -18.31 -3.00 -8.18
N ALA A 175 -19.37 -3.81 -8.05
CA ALA A 175 -20.76 -3.36 -8.01
C ALA A 175 -21.49 -3.96 -6.79
N PRO A 176 -21.19 -3.49 -5.57
CA PRO A 176 -21.67 -4.10 -4.33
C PRO A 176 -23.19 -4.00 -4.15
N PHE A 177 -23.85 -3.11 -4.89
CA PHE A 177 -25.29 -2.86 -4.82
C PHE A 177 -26.05 -3.43 -6.04
N GLY A 178 -25.39 -4.26 -6.86
CA GLY A 178 -25.93 -4.73 -8.14
C GLY A 178 -25.62 -3.79 -9.31
N GLY A 179 -26.15 -4.10 -10.50
CA GLY A 179 -25.97 -3.29 -11.70
C GLY A 179 -24.70 -3.56 -12.50
N GLU A 180 -23.98 -4.67 -12.23
CA GLU A 180 -22.70 -4.97 -12.89
C GLU A 180 -22.84 -5.12 -14.42
N ALA A 181 -23.90 -5.77 -14.89
CA ALA A 181 -24.12 -6.00 -16.32
C ALA A 181 -24.33 -4.68 -17.07
N GLU A 182 -25.12 -3.78 -16.48
CA GLU A 182 -25.40 -2.45 -17.00
C GLU A 182 -24.14 -1.58 -17.04
N MET A 183 -23.33 -1.61 -15.98
CA MET A 183 -22.03 -0.92 -15.93
C MET A 183 -21.09 -1.43 -17.03
N ARG A 184 -21.01 -2.75 -17.23
CA ARG A 184 -20.20 -3.35 -18.30
C ARG A 184 -20.69 -2.94 -19.69
N ALA A 185 -22.00 -2.95 -19.92
CA ALA A 185 -22.59 -2.56 -21.20
C ALA A 185 -22.27 -1.10 -21.56
N GLN A 186 -22.31 -0.19 -20.58
CA GLN A 186 -21.98 1.24 -20.78
C GLN A 186 -20.53 1.50 -21.18
N LEU A 187 -19.61 0.56 -20.95
CA LEU A 187 -18.20 0.71 -21.32
C LEU A 187 -17.88 0.18 -22.71
N VAL A 188 -18.70 -0.74 -23.24
CA VAL A 188 -18.53 -1.33 -24.57
C VAL A 188 -19.32 -0.56 -25.63
N GLY A 189 -20.42 0.10 -25.25
CA GLY A 189 -21.28 0.87 -26.13
C GLY A 189 -21.02 2.38 -26.17
N GLY A 190 -19.89 2.85 -25.62
CA GLY A 190 -19.51 4.26 -25.56
C GLY A 190 -18.42 4.65 -26.55
#